data_AF-A0A7S1TUH1-F1
#
_entry.id   AF-A0A7S1TUH1-F1
#
_cell.length_a   1.000
_cell.length_b   1.000
_cell.length_c   1.000
_cell.angle_alpha   90.00
_cell.angle_beta   90.00
_cell.angle_gamma   90.00
#
_symmetry.space_group_name_H-M   'P 1'
#
loop_
_entity.id
_entity.type
_entity.pdbx_description
1 polymer ?
#
loop_
_entity_poly.entity_id
_entity_poly.type
_entity_poly.pdbx_seq_one_letter_code
_entity_poly.pdbx_strand_id
1 'polypeptide(L)'
;SNFLKVYTTLPNFVPKVRKEFESGVELPGYGRYTAMTFESNVKYVLRFMVDLDITGANWVELPAGSYAVRGAGAKRSHCQYELDVMYDEIVSHAPEGEWSAIAPLRTLSIDIECQGRKGHFPEADHDPVIQIACVLQEQGRDVPTVRAIFTLDTCLPIIGAQVVCSDNEAELLMKFHAFMR
;
A
#
# COMPACT_ATOMS: atom_id res chain seq x y z
N SER A 1 23.26 20.44 -26.18
CA SER A 1 23.78 19.07 -26.34
C SER A 1 22.65 18.14 -26.71
N ASN A 2 22.90 17.12 -27.54
CA ASN A 2 21.88 16.17 -27.97
C ASN A 2 22.06 14.86 -27.20
N PHE A 3 20.95 14.29 -26.71
CA PHE A 3 20.93 13.02 -25.97
C PHE A 3 19.90 12.07 -26.58
N LEU A 4 20.16 10.76 -26.46
CA LEU A 4 19.21 9.71 -26.85
C LEU A 4 18.49 9.20 -25.61
N LYS A 5 17.15 9.20 -25.64
CA LYS A 5 16.32 8.58 -24.61
C LYS A 5 15.97 7.15 -25.04
N VAL A 6 16.50 6.17 -24.32
CA VAL A 6 16.25 4.75 -24.58
C VAL A 6 15.14 4.27 -23.65
N TYR A 7 14.06 3.76 -24.23
CA TYR A 7 12.95 3.19 -23.49
C TYR A 7 13.08 1.66 -23.40
N THR A 8 12.65 1.08 -22.28
CA THR A 8 12.56 -0.37 -22.09
C THR A 8 11.12 -0.77 -21.84
N THR A 9 10.74 -1.99 -22.25
CA THR A 9 9.38 -2.51 -22.04
C THR A 9 9.08 -2.80 -20.57
N LEU A 10 10.11 -3.17 -19.80
CA LEU A 10 10.01 -3.44 -18.37
C LEU A 10 11.04 -2.61 -17.59
N PRO A 11 10.69 -2.14 -16.37
CA PRO A 11 11.62 -1.34 -15.58
C PRO A 11 12.90 -2.08 -15.17
N ASN A 12 12.81 -3.40 -14.95
CA ASN A 12 13.95 -4.23 -14.57
C ASN A 12 14.96 -4.46 -15.70
N PHE A 13 14.68 -3.98 -16.92
CA PHE A 13 15.63 -4.00 -18.03
C PHE A 13 16.55 -2.77 -18.03
N VAL A 14 16.18 -1.66 -17.39
CA VAL A 14 17.01 -0.45 -17.32
C VAL A 14 18.41 -0.73 -16.76
N PRO A 15 18.59 -1.45 -15.63
CA PRO A 15 19.91 -1.76 -15.10
C PRO A 15 20.75 -2.65 -16.03
N LYS A 16 20.10 -3.53 -16.81
CA LYS A 16 20.78 -4.40 -17.77
C LYS A 16 21.29 -3.59 -18.96
N VAL A 17 20.41 -2.78 -19.56
CA VAL A 17 20.75 -1.90 -20.68
C VAL A 17 21.87 -0.93 -20.28
N ARG A 18 21.79 -0.32 -19.09
CA ARG A 18 22.86 0.50 -18.54
C ARG A 18 24.21 -0.23 -18.55
N LYS A 19 24.23 -1.45 -18.00
CA LYS A 19 25.46 -2.26 -17.92
C LYS A 19 26.05 -2.51 -19.31
N GLU A 20 25.22 -2.79 -20.31
CA GLU A 20 25.69 -2.98 -21.70
C GLU A 20 26.32 -1.70 -22.26
N PHE A 21 25.70 -0.53 -22.09
CA PHE A 21 26.27 0.74 -22.55
C PHE A 21 27.57 1.11 -21.82
N GLU A 22 27.67 0.83 -20.52
CA GLU A 22 28.87 1.11 -19.71
C GLU A 22 30.01 0.10 -19.97
N SER A 23 29.69 -1.15 -20.30
CA SER A 23 30.67 -2.20 -20.64
C SER A 23 31.07 -2.19 -22.11
N GLY A 24 30.26 -1.55 -22.96
CA GLY A 24 30.39 -1.47 -24.40
C GLY A 24 29.40 -2.38 -25.12
N VAL A 25 28.59 -1.79 -26.00
CA VAL A 25 27.57 -2.45 -26.83
C VAL A 25 27.95 -2.37 -28.30
N GLU A 26 27.75 -3.44 -29.06
CA GLU A 26 27.95 -3.43 -30.52
C GLU A 26 26.72 -2.82 -31.21
N LEU A 27 26.93 -1.72 -31.92
CA LEU A 27 25.89 -1.03 -32.68
C LEU A 27 26.06 -1.33 -34.18
N PRO A 28 25.06 -1.92 -34.85
CA PRO A 28 25.13 -2.19 -36.29
C PRO A 28 25.43 -0.92 -37.09
N GLY A 29 26.51 -0.93 -37.87
CA GLY A 29 26.95 0.21 -38.68
C GLY A 29 27.81 1.25 -37.95
N TYR A 30 27.95 1.16 -36.61
CA TYR A 30 28.73 2.09 -35.79
C TYR A 30 29.85 1.41 -34.99
N GLY A 31 29.85 0.08 -34.91
CA GLY A 31 30.83 -0.70 -34.15
C GLY A 31 30.58 -0.64 -32.65
N ARG A 32 31.62 -0.96 -31.86
CA ARG A 32 31.55 -0.94 -30.40
C ARG A 32 31.38 0.48 -29.86
N TYR A 33 30.33 0.69 -29.11
CA TYR A 33 30.00 1.96 -28.47
C TYR A 33 29.98 1.80 -26.95
N THR A 34 30.69 2.67 -26.26
CA THR A 34 30.70 2.75 -24.79
C THR A 34 30.32 4.15 -24.38
N ALA A 35 29.37 4.27 -23.46
CA ALA A 35 28.95 5.57 -22.93
C ALA A 35 28.50 5.46 -21.47
N MET A 36 28.67 6.56 -20.74
CA MET A 36 28.00 6.74 -19.47
C MET A 36 26.51 6.98 -19.72
N THR A 37 25.68 6.36 -18.89
CA THR A 37 24.24 6.62 -18.91
C THR A 37 23.87 7.64 -17.84
N PHE A 38 22.79 8.39 -18.06
CA PHE A 38 22.24 9.34 -17.10
C PHE A 38 20.77 8.97 -16.83
N GLU A 39 20.25 9.36 -15.66
CA GLU A 39 18.89 9.04 -15.20
C GLU A 39 18.51 7.54 -15.17
N SER A 40 19.47 6.65 -15.41
CA SER A 40 19.32 5.19 -15.48
C SER A 40 19.40 4.49 -14.12
N ASN A 41 19.66 5.25 -13.04
CA ASN A 41 19.79 4.75 -11.67
C ASN A 41 18.70 5.29 -10.71
N VAL A 42 17.52 5.59 -11.25
CA VAL A 42 16.36 6.03 -10.46
C VAL A 42 15.38 4.87 -10.34
N LYS A 43 14.81 4.65 -9.15
CA LYS A 43 13.76 3.64 -8.95
C LYS A 43 12.56 3.98 -9.83
N TYR A 44 11.97 2.98 -10.49
CA TYR A 44 10.88 3.21 -11.45
C TYR A 44 9.70 4.02 -10.89
N VAL A 45 9.24 3.68 -9.67
CA VAL A 45 8.15 4.42 -9.01
C VAL A 45 8.53 5.89 -8.78
N LEU A 46 9.79 6.16 -8.38
CA LEU A 46 10.27 7.52 -8.19
C LEU A 46 10.39 8.25 -9.54
N ARG A 47 10.84 7.58 -10.60
CA ARG A 47 10.91 8.18 -11.95
C ARG A 47 9.51 8.54 -12.45
N PHE A 48 8.51 7.68 -12.25
CA PHE A 48 7.11 7.96 -12.55
C PHE A 48 6.59 9.19 -11.78
N MET A 49 6.86 9.25 -10.48
CA MET A 49 6.49 10.38 -9.63
C MET A 49 7.10 11.69 -10.12
N VAL A 50 8.41 11.70 -10.40
CA VAL A 50 9.11 12.90 -10.87
C VAL A 50 8.69 13.29 -12.30
N ASP A 51 8.39 12.33 -13.17
CA ASP A 51 7.92 12.62 -14.54
C ASP A 51 6.54 13.29 -14.58
N LEU A 52 5.71 13.06 -13.56
CA LEU A 52 4.34 13.58 -13.47
C LEU A 52 4.16 14.62 -12.36
N ASP A 53 5.25 15.09 -11.75
CA ASP A 53 5.22 16.01 -10.60
C ASP A 53 4.30 15.52 -9.45
N ILE A 54 4.26 14.21 -9.22
CA ILE A 54 3.52 13.57 -8.12
C ILE A 54 4.44 13.46 -6.91
N THR A 55 4.01 14.01 -5.79
CA THR A 55 4.73 13.97 -4.50
C THR A 55 4.17 12.91 -3.55
N GLY A 56 4.74 12.77 -2.36
CA GLY A 56 4.19 11.89 -1.32
C GLY A 56 2.91 12.47 -0.73
N ALA A 57 1.88 11.64 -0.50
CA ALA A 57 0.57 12.06 -0.01
C ALA A 57 -0.09 13.17 -0.88
N ASN A 58 0.08 13.07 -2.21
CA ASN A 58 -0.48 14.00 -3.18
C ASN A 58 -1.98 13.78 -3.41
N TRP A 59 -2.73 14.85 -3.65
CA TRP A 59 -4.01 14.77 -4.35
C TRP A 59 -3.79 14.57 -5.85
N VAL A 60 -4.47 13.58 -6.42
CA VAL A 60 -4.46 13.33 -7.87
C VAL A 60 -5.88 13.33 -8.40
N GLU A 61 -6.03 13.81 -9.62
CA GLU A 61 -7.31 13.88 -10.31
C GLU A 61 -7.27 13.04 -11.60
N LEU A 62 -8.36 12.34 -11.85
CA LEU A 62 -8.62 11.62 -13.10
C LEU A 62 -9.78 12.33 -13.80
N PRO A 63 -9.53 13.14 -14.86
CA PRO A 63 -10.57 13.85 -15.57
C PRO A 63 -11.70 12.93 -16.09
N ALA A 64 -12.90 13.48 -16.27
CA ALA A 64 -14.01 12.72 -16.81
C ALA A 64 -13.68 12.21 -18.23
N GLY A 65 -13.82 10.89 -18.44
CA GLY A 65 -13.54 10.23 -19.72
C GLY A 65 -12.09 9.75 -19.89
N SER A 66 -11.17 10.06 -18.97
CA SER A 66 -9.78 9.59 -19.02
C SER A 66 -9.55 8.24 -18.35
N TYR A 67 -10.58 7.66 -17.71
CA TYR A 67 -10.46 6.40 -17.01
C TYR A 67 -11.61 5.45 -17.30
N ALA A 68 -11.34 4.16 -17.20
CA ALA A 68 -12.33 3.11 -17.27
C ALA A 68 -12.54 2.51 -15.87
N VAL A 69 -13.79 2.50 -15.41
CA VAL A 69 -14.15 1.79 -14.16
C VAL A 69 -14.16 0.30 -14.42
N ARG A 70 -13.43 -0.47 -13.62
CA ARG A 70 -13.46 -1.93 -13.74
C ARG A 70 -14.79 -2.51 -13.30
N GLY A 71 -15.33 -3.40 -14.14
CA GLY A 71 -16.52 -4.17 -13.82
C GLY A 71 -16.32 -5.12 -12.62
N ALA A 72 -17.41 -5.49 -11.96
CA ALA A 72 -17.37 -6.26 -10.70
C ALA A 72 -16.58 -7.58 -10.79
N GLY A 73 -16.65 -8.30 -11.90
CA GLY A 73 -15.92 -9.57 -12.10
C GLY A 73 -14.44 -9.41 -12.48
N ALA A 74 -13.98 -8.18 -12.75
CA ALA A 74 -12.61 -7.89 -13.15
C ALA A 74 -11.79 -7.22 -12.03
N LYS A 75 -12.44 -6.80 -10.93
CA LYS A 75 -11.76 -6.23 -9.77
C LYS A 75 -10.81 -7.24 -9.14
N ARG A 76 -9.63 -6.76 -8.75
CA ARG A 76 -8.60 -7.56 -8.04
C ARG A 76 -8.39 -7.09 -6.61
N SER A 77 -8.80 -5.87 -6.30
CA SER A 77 -8.72 -5.27 -4.97
C SER A 77 -10.06 -5.35 -4.23
N HIS A 78 -10.03 -5.06 -2.93
CA HIS A 78 -11.22 -4.85 -2.11
C HIS A 78 -11.65 -3.37 -2.07
N CYS A 79 -11.01 -2.50 -2.85
CA CYS A 79 -11.33 -1.08 -2.88
C CYS A 79 -12.71 -0.82 -3.49
N GLN A 80 -13.37 0.23 -3.01
CA GLN A 80 -14.69 0.65 -3.52
C GLN A 80 -14.60 1.01 -5.02
N TYR A 81 -13.52 1.68 -5.41
CA TYR A 81 -13.22 2.05 -6.79
C TYR A 81 -11.94 1.35 -7.27
N GLU A 82 -11.99 0.74 -8.45
CA GLU A 82 -10.84 0.19 -9.15
C GLU A 82 -10.93 0.64 -10.61
N LEU A 83 -9.94 1.40 -11.06
CA LEU A 83 -9.97 2.14 -12.31
C LEU A 83 -8.70 1.83 -13.13
N ASP A 84 -8.82 1.86 -14.44
CA ASP A 84 -7.70 1.86 -15.38
C ASP A 84 -7.59 3.25 -16.03
N VAL A 85 -6.38 3.82 -16.04
CA VAL A 85 -6.09 5.14 -16.61
C VAL A 85 -4.70 5.15 -17.24
N MET A 86 -4.52 5.91 -18.32
CA MET A 86 -3.20 6.13 -18.91
C MET A 86 -2.40 7.11 -18.05
N TYR A 87 -1.08 6.89 -17.96
CA TYR A 87 -0.26 7.65 -17.01
C TYR A 87 -0.22 9.16 -17.29
N ASP A 88 -0.33 9.53 -18.56
CA ASP A 88 -0.29 10.90 -19.06
C ASP A 88 -1.65 11.62 -18.95
N GLU A 89 -2.69 10.93 -18.47
CA GLU A 89 -3.99 11.54 -18.18
C GLU A 89 -4.20 11.83 -16.68
N ILE A 90 -3.22 11.50 -15.83
CA ILE A 90 -3.26 11.80 -14.39
C ILE A 90 -2.87 13.25 -14.17
N VAL A 91 -3.70 14.00 -13.44
CA VAL A 91 -3.39 15.37 -13.04
C VAL A 91 -2.89 15.37 -11.59
N SER A 92 -1.66 15.86 -11.38
CA SER A 92 -1.08 16.06 -10.05
C SER A 92 -1.35 17.48 -9.57
N HIS A 93 -1.82 17.63 -8.32
CA HIS A 93 -2.10 18.94 -7.71
C HIS A 93 -1.04 19.30 -6.68
N ALA A 94 -0.44 20.49 -6.77
CA ALA A 94 0.47 20.96 -5.71
C ALA A 94 -0.29 21.05 -4.35
N PRO A 95 0.33 20.72 -3.20
CA PRO A 95 -0.33 20.67 -1.89
C PRO A 95 -0.57 22.07 -1.30
N GLU A 96 -1.26 22.92 -2.04
CA GLU A 96 -1.54 24.32 -1.72
C GLU A 96 -3.05 24.57 -1.77
N GLY A 97 -3.52 25.58 -1.03
CA GLY A 97 -4.94 25.95 -1.03
C GLY A 97 -5.84 24.77 -0.64
N GLU A 98 -6.81 24.44 -1.50
CA GLU A 98 -7.74 23.34 -1.29
C GLU A 98 -7.07 21.95 -1.26
N TRP A 99 -5.94 21.80 -1.97
CA TRP A 99 -5.17 20.56 -2.04
C TRP A 99 -4.18 20.37 -0.88
N SER A 100 -4.19 21.28 0.10
CA SER A 100 -3.43 21.11 1.34
C SER A 100 -4.15 20.24 2.39
N ALA A 101 -5.43 19.93 2.15
CA ALA A 101 -6.24 19.14 3.07
C ALA A 101 -5.76 17.68 3.16
N ILE A 102 -5.93 17.08 4.34
CA ILE A 102 -5.65 15.65 4.57
C ILE A 102 -6.95 14.87 4.40
N ALA A 103 -6.91 13.79 3.61
CA ALA A 103 -8.04 12.89 3.47
C ALA A 103 -8.46 12.26 4.83
N PRO A 104 -9.72 11.83 5.00
CA PRO A 104 -10.20 11.16 6.21
C PRO A 104 -9.65 9.73 6.32
N LEU A 105 -8.33 9.61 6.52
CA LEU A 105 -7.63 8.34 6.67
C LEU A 105 -8.14 7.60 7.91
N ARG A 106 -8.20 6.27 7.83
CA ARG A 106 -8.59 5.41 8.94
C ARG A 106 -7.37 4.74 9.53
N THR A 107 -7.10 5.02 10.80
CA THR A 107 -6.01 4.43 11.56
C THR A 107 -6.57 3.39 12.52
N LEU A 108 -6.16 2.14 12.34
CA LEU A 108 -6.51 1.04 13.23
C LEU A 108 -5.33 0.74 14.15
N SER A 109 -5.55 0.86 15.46
CA SER A 109 -4.62 0.39 16.49
C SER A 109 -5.07 -0.97 17.00
N ILE A 110 -4.13 -1.91 17.08
CA ILE A 110 -4.36 -3.30 17.47
C ILE A 110 -3.40 -3.66 18.59
N ASP A 111 -3.90 -4.39 19.58
CA ASP A 111 -3.12 -5.00 20.65
C ASP A 111 -3.60 -6.43 20.89
N ILE A 112 -2.69 -7.34 21.25
CA ILE A 112 -3.00 -8.77 21.43
C ILE A 112 -2.51 -9.26 22.79
N GLU A 113 -3.25 -10.22 23.34
CA GLU A 113 -2.87 -10.89 24.58
C GLU A 113 -2.80 -12.40 24.36
N CYS A 114 -1.78 -13.03 24.95
CA CYS A 114 -1.54 -14.46 24.85
C CYS A 114 -1.53 -15.12 26.22
N GLN A 115 -1.95 -16.39 26.30
CA GLN A 115 -1.88 -17.16 27.53
C GLN A 115 -0.55 -17.94 27.63
N GLY A 116 0.46 -17.32 28.22
CA GLY A 116 1.79 -17.91 28.38
C GLY A 116 1.92 -18.96 29.49
N ARG A 117 2.87 -19.88 29.33
CA ARG A 117 3.32 -20.82 30.39
C ARG A 117 4.11 -20.12 31.49
N LYS A 118 3.92 -20.54 32.75
CA LYS A 118 4.56 -19.93 33.92
C LYS A 118 6.09 -19.95 33.83
N GLY A 119 6.72 -18.78 33.89
CA GLY A 119 8.18 -18.63 33.86
C GLY A 119 8.79 -18.65 32.45
N HIS A 120 7.95 -18.68 31.41
CA HIS A 120 8.36 -18.63 30.01
C HIS A 120 7.79 -17.39 29.33
N PHE A 121 8.52 -16.87 28.34
CA PHE A 121 7.97 -15.88 27.42
C PHE A 121 7.03 -16.60 26.43
N PRO A 122 5.93 -15.98 25.97
CA PRO A 122 5.02 -16.61 25.02
C PRO A 122 5.72 -17.04 23.71
N GLU A 123 5.43 -18.26 23.27
CA GLU A 123 5.90 -18.86 22.03
C GLU A 123 4.69 -19.22 21.15
N ALA A 124 4.71 -18.80 19.88
CA ALA A 124 3.55 -18.92 18.99
C ALA A 124 3.06 -20.36 18.77
N ASP A 125 3.93 -21.36 18.91
CA ASP A 125 3.58 -22.78 18.74
C ASP A 125 2.92 -23.39 19.99
N HIS A 126 2.93 -22.67 21.13
CA HIS A 126 2.55 -23.22 22.43
C HIS A 126 1.53 -22.37 23.19
N ASP A 127 1.58 -21.05 23.04
CA ASP A 127 0.87 -20.10 23.88
C ASP A 127 -0.19 -19.36 23.02
N PRO A 128 -1.48 -19.69 23.16
CA PRO A 128 -2.52 -19.22 22.25
C PRO A 128 -2.81 -17.74 22.42
N VAL A 129 -3.24 -17.09 21.35
CA VAL A 129 -3.83 -15.75 21.39
C VAL A 129 -5.23 -15.85 22.02
N ILE A 130 -5.45 -15.12 23.10
CA ILE A 130 -6.71 -15.15 23.85
C ILE A 130 -7.53 -13.88 23.69
N GLN A 131 -6.91 -12.74 23.35
CA GLN A 131 -7.62 -11.50 23.09
C GLN A 131 -6.95 -10.69 21.98
N ILE A 132 -7.77 -10.00 21.17
CA ILE A 132 -7.33 -9.00 20.21
C ILE A 132 -8.20 -7.76 20.41
N ALA A 133 -7.61 -6.66 20.85
CA ALA A 133 -8.28 -5.39 21.03
C ALA A 133 -8.01 -4.47 19.83
N CYS A 134 -9.02 -3.71 19.40
CA CYS A 134 -8.94 -2.83 18.24
C CYS A 134 -9.64 -1.50 18.49
N VAL A 135 -9.00 -0.41 18.06
CA VAL A 135 -9.58 0.94 18.05
C VAL A 135 -9.37 1.56 16.67
N LEU A 136 -10.46 1.97 16.02
CA LEU A 136 -10.44 2.64 14.71
C LEU A 136 -10.71 4.13 14.87
N GLN A 137 -9.72 4.94 14.54
CA GLN A 137 -9.81 6.40 14.52
C GLN A 137 -9.84 6.90 13.07
N GLU A 138 -10.78 7.78 12.75
CA GLU A 138 -10.80 8.48 11.46
C GLU A 138 -10.19 9.88 11.62
N GLN A 139 -9.32 10.26 10.69
CA GLN A 139 -8.65 11.56 10.69
C GLN A 139 -9.69 12.68 10.71
N GLY A 140 -9.55 13.62 11.65
CA GLY A 140 -10.46 14.77 11.81
C GLY A 140 -11.69 14.52 12.68
N ARG A 141 -11.90 13.30 13.20
CA ARG A 141 -12.95 13.04 14.21
C ARG A 141 -12.41 13.12 15.63
N ASP A 142 -13.22 13.60 16.57
CA ASP A 142 -12.83 13.72 17.99
C ASP A 142 -12.83 12.39 18.74
N VAL A 143 -13.62 11.41 18.27
CA VAL A 143 -13.81 10.12 18.94
C VAL A 143 -13.60 8.95 17.98
N PRO A 144 -13.10 7.80 18.49
CA PRO A 144 -12.97 6.60 17.68
C PRO A 144 -14.31 6.11 17.14
N THR A 145 -14.29 5.68 15.89
CA THR A 145 -15.47 5.12 15.19
C THR A 145 -15.76 3.68 15.59
N VAL A 146 -14.73 2.91 15.96
CA VAL A 146 -14.87 1.53 16.41
C VAL A 146 -13.99 1.30 17.64
N ARG A 147 -14.55 0.61 18.62
CA ARG A 147 -13.85 0.00 19.75
C ARG A 147 -14.33 -1.43 19.84
N ALA A 148 -13.46 -2.40 19.61
CA ALA A 148 -13.82 -3.80 19.59
C ALA A 148 -12.78 -4.63 20.35
N ILE A 149 -13.22 -5.71 20.97
CA ILE A 149 -12.35 -6.74 21.54
C ILE A 149 -12.87 -8.11 21.09
N PHE A 150 -11.97 -8.90 20.52
CA PHE A 150 -12.20 -10.29 20.17
C PHE A 150 -11.61 -11.13 21.29
N THR A 151 -12.41 -12.01 21.91
CA THR A 151 -11.97 -12.79 23.06
C THR A 151 -12.16 -14.28 22.81
N LEU A 152 -11.24 -15.08 23.35
CA LEU A 152 -11.40 -16.51 23.50
C LEU A 152 -12.31 -16.77 24.69
N ASP A 153 -13.22 -17.74 24.54
CA ASP A 153 -14.29 -18.02 25.49
C ASP A 153 -15.20 -16.78 25.69
N THR A 154 -15.95 -16.77 26.78
CA THR A 154 -16.92 -15.75 27.14
C THR A 154 -16.27 -14.53 27.79
N CYS A 155 -16.88 -13.36 27.55
CA CYS A 155 -16.50 -12.10 28.17
C CYS A 155 -17.76 -11.29 28.48
N LEU A 156 -17.77 -10.58 29.61
CA LEU A 156 -18.88 -9.70 29.97
C LEU A 156 -18.91 -8.47 29.05
N PRO A 157 -20.09 -7.88 28.81
CA PRO A 157 -20.20 -6.65 28.03
C PRO A 157 -19.36 -5.51 28.61
N ILE A 158 -18.67 -4.77 27.73
CA ILE A 158 -17.89 -3.57 28.08
C ILE A 158 -18.62 -2.35 27.50
N ILE A 159 -18.89 -1.35 28.34
CA ILE A 159 -19.62 -0.14 27.93
C ILE A 159 -18.81 0.59 26.85
N GLY A 160 -19.43 0.80 25.69
CA GLY A 160 -18.84 1.56 24.57
C GLY A 160 -17.89 0.75 23.69
N ALA A 161 -17.71 -0.55 23.93
CA ALA A 161 -16.94 -1.45 23.09
C ALA A 161 -17.78 -2.66 22.64
N GLN A 162 -17.53 -3.14 21.43
CA GLN A 162 -18.11 -4.38 20.92
C GLN A 162 -17.27 -5.56 21.43
N VAL A 163 -17.90 -6.48 22.15
CA VAL A 163 -17.26 -7.70 22.65
C VAL A 163 -17.65 -8.86 21.72
N VAL A 164 -16.64 -9.50 21.11
CA VAL A 164 -16.82 -10.59 20.14
C VAL A 164 -16.15 -11.85 20.68
N CYS A 165 -16.95 -12.68 21.37
CA CYS A 165 -16.51 -13.95 21.95
C CYS A 165 -16.39 -15.06 20.88
N SER A 166 -15.47 -16.00 21.06
CA SER A 166 -15.27 -17.16 20.20
C SER A 166 -14.91 -18.41 21.01
N ASP A 167 -15.36 -19.58 20.58
CA ASP A 167 -15.22 -20.81 21.36
C ASP A 167 -13.79 -21.38 21.30
N ASN A 168 -13.05 -21.05 20.24
CA ASN A 168 -11.67 -21.45 20.03
C ASN A 168 -10.87 -20.36 19.31
N GLU A 169 -9.54 -20.48 19.36
CA GLU A 169 -8.61 -19.49 18.78
C GLU A 169 -8.78 -19.37 17.26
N ALA A 170 -9.02 -20.47 16.54
CA ALA A 170 -9.20 -20.41 15.09
C ALA A 170 -10.43 -19.56 14.71
N GLU A 171 -11.54 -19.70 15.44
CA GLU A 171 -12.72 -18.88 15.25
C GLU A 171 -12.45 -17.40 15.59
N LEU A 172 -11.71 -17.12 16.68
CA LEU A 172 -11.29 -15.76 17.06
C LEU A 172 -10.51 -15.10 15.92
N LEU A 173 -9.48 -15.78 15.42
CA LEU A 173 -8.63 -15.29 14.32
C LEU A 173 -9.43 -15.10 13.02
N MET A 174 -10.38 -15.98 12.72
CA MET A 174 -11.24 -15.86 11.53
C MET A 174 -12.22 -14.70 11.62
N LYS A 175 -12.83 -14.46 12.80
CA LYS A 175 -13.69 -13.29 13.02
C LYS A 175 -12.89 -11.99 12.93
N PHE A 176 -11.68 -11.96 13.50
CA PHE A 176 -10.80 -10.81 13.38
C PHE A 176 -10.36 -10.56 11.92
N HIS A 177 -9.99 -11.61 11.18
CA HIS A 177 -9.70 -11.50 9.74
C HIS A 177 -10.91 -10.99 8.94
N ALA A 178 -12.13 -11.44 9.24
CA ALA A 178 -13.33 -10.95 8.58
C ALA A 178 -13.60 -9.47 8.89
N PHE A 179 -13.28 -9.00 10.10
CA PHE A 179 -13.36 -7.58 10.47
C PHE A 179 -12.35 -6.71 9.71
N MET A 180 -11.17 -7.24 9.40
CA MET A 180 -10.11 -6.52 8.67
C MET A 180 -10.38 -6.37 7.16
N ARG A 181 -11.39 -7.03 6.61
CA ARG A 181 -11.72 -7.05 5.17
C ARG A 181 -12.94 -6.22 4.85
#